data_AF-A0A920S5H6-F1
#
_entry.id   AF-A0A920S5H6-F1
#
_cell.length_a   1.000
_cell.length_b   1.000
_cell.length_c   1.000
_cell.angle_alpha   90.00
_cell.angle_beta   90.00
_cell.angle_gamma   90.00
#
_symmetry.space_group_name_H-M   'P 1'
#
loop_
_entity.id
_entity.type
_entity.pdbx_description
1 polymer ?
#
loop_
_entity_poly.entity_id
_entity_poly.type
_entity_poly.pdbx_seq_one_letter_code
_entity_poly.pdbx_strand_id
1 'polypeptide(L)'
;MLIDQLGRSSVAVVAGVGAVAILAVFWFNWDADVPTEAPDTSEISTLRLGMIDDERIRNAARDEPGAWLTFGHGFEEQRFSDLAQINQDTVNELGIRWTKDLDTVHAVEATPLVVDGVMYFTSTWNVAFAVDARNGDEIWRYDPEVPGKTGRDACCGIISRGLAVYMGRVYLATLDGRLIALDAVSGSLVWEVDTIIDRARNYTITGAPRVRRR
;
A
#
# COMPACT_ATOMS: atom_id res chain seq x y z
N MET A 1 22.54 -52.62 -6.27
CA MET A 1 22.98 -53.79 -7.05
C MET A 1 21.84 -54.81 -7.00
N LEU A 2 21.42 -55.35 -8.16
CA LEU A 2 20.19 -56.12 -8.48
C LEU A 2 18.90 -55.26 -8.45
N ILE A 3 18.22 -54.91 -9.56
CA ILE A 3 17.69 -55.61 -10.77
C ILE A 3 16.53 -56.57 -10.46
N ASP A 4 15.41 -56.26 -11.14
CA ASP A 4 14.29 -57.11 -11.61
C ASP A 4 13.14 -57.51 -10.66
N GLN A 5 11.90 -57.16 -11.01
CA GLN A 5 11.02 -57.98 -11.87
C GLN A 5 9.60 -57.36 -11.99
N LEU A 6 9.17 -57.17 -13.25
CA LEU A 6 7.86 -57.45 -13.86
C LEU A 6 6.53 -57.17 -13.15
N GLY A 7 5.63 -56.53 -13.92
CA GLY A 7 4.18 -56.51 -13.67
C GLY A 7 3.37 -55.84 -14.78
N ARG A 8 3.48 -56.33 -16.01
CA ARG A 8 2.68 -55.85 -17.16
C ARG A 8 1.42 -56.72 -17.26
N SER A 9 0.23 -56.12 -17.18
CA SER A 9 -1.02 -56.74 -17.60
C SER A 9 -1.44 -56.15 -18.93
N SER A 10 -1.38 -56.96 -19.98
CA SER A 10 -1.96 -56.66 -21.29
C SER A 10 -3.37 -57.22 -21.34
N VAL A 11 -4.32 -56.43 -21.85
CA VAL A 11 -5.57 -56.96 -22.41
C VAL A 11 -5.59 -56.54 -23.88
N ALA A 12 -5.50 -57.55 -24.75
CA ALA A 12 -5.65 -57.42 -26.18
C ALA A 12 -7.10 -57.76 -26.56
N VAL A 13 -7.71 -56.93 -27.40
CA VAL A 13 -8.89 -57.28 -28.19
C VAL A 13 -8.53 -56.99 -29.64
N VAL A 14 -8.51 -58.01 -30.48
CA VAL A 14 -8.27 -57.92 -31.92
C VAL A 14 -9.54 -58.34 -32.63
N ALA A 15 -10.08 -57.46 -33.48
CA ALA A 15 -10.92 -57.84 -34.61
C ALA A 15 -10.96 -56.69 -35.63
N GLY A 16 -10.83 -57.00 -36.93
CA GLY A 16 -11.40 -56.19 -38.01
C GLY A 16 -10.41 -55.50 -38.95
N VAL A 17 -10.28 -56.08 -40.14
CA VAL A 17 -9.49 -55.62 -41.30
C VAL A 17 -10.06 -54.34 -41.92
N GLY A 18 -9.19 -53.43 -42.37
CA GLY A 18 -9.39 -52.69 -43.62
C GLY A 18 -9.38 -51.16 -43.57
N ALA A 19 -8.53 -50.59 -44.43
CA ALA A 19 -8.51 -49.20 -44.95
C ALA A 19 -7.70 -48.14 -44.15
N VAL A 20 -6.72 -47.61 -44.87
CA VAL A 20 -5.77 -46.56 -44.50
C VAL A 20 -6.49 -45.22 -44.37
N ALA A 21 -6.42 -44.62 -43.18
CA ALA A 21 -6.75 -43.21 -42.95
C ALA A 21 -5.48 -42.50 -42.46
N ILE A 22 -4.99 -41.53 -43.23
CA ILE A 22 -3.92 -40.63 -42.80
C ILE A 22 -4.53 -39.67 -41.79
N LEU A 23 -4.28 -39.89 -40.51
CA LEU A 23 -4.56 -38.93 -39.45
C LEU A 23 -3.26 -38.21 -39.10
N ALA A 24 -3.20 -36.92 -39.45
CA ALA A 24 -2.17 -36.02 -38.95
C ALA A 24 -2.37 -35.85 -37.43
N VAL A 25 -1.46 -36.42 -36.64
CA VAL A 25 -1.40 -36.21 -35.19
C VAL A 25 -0.74 -34.85 -34.97
N PHE A 26 -1.55 -33.84 -34.61
CA PHE A 26 -1.05 -32.59 -34.06
C PHE A 26 -0.56 -32.87 -32.63
N TRP A 27 0.75 -32.82 -32.44
CA TRP A 27 1.37 -32.81 -31.13
C TRP A 27 1.21 -31.40 -30.54
N PHE A 28 0.28 -31.25 -29.61
CA PHE A 28 0.21 -30.07 -28.75
C PHE A 28 1.25 -30.29 -27.64
N ASN A 29 2.47 -29.77 -27.81
CA ASN A 29 3.48 -29.76 -26.76
C ASN A 29 3.04 -28.79 -25.65
N TRP A 30 2.42 -29.35 -24.61
CA TRP A 30 2.22 -28.71 -23.33
C TRP A 30 3.52 -28.81 -22.53
N ASP A 31 4.55 -28.11 -22.99
CA ASP A 31 5.76 -27.84 -22.19
C ASP A 31 5.88 -26.32 -22.08
N ALA A 32 4.85 -25.69 -21.52
CA ALA A 32 5.03 -24.40 -20.89
C ALA A 32 5.50 -24.70 -19.47
N ASP A 33 6.75 -24.35 -19.17
CA ASP A 33 7.35 -24.43 -17.84
C ASP A 33 6.40 -23.79 -16.81
N VAL A 34 5.63 -24.61 -16.11
CA VAL A 34 4.88 -24.17 -14.93
C VAL A 34 5.92 -24.00 -13.83
N PRO A 35 6.13 -22.79 -13.28
CA PRO A 35 7.07 -22.61 -12.19
C PRO A 35 6.68 -23.53 -11.03
N THR A 36 7.59 -24.43 -10.65
CA THR A 36 7.36 -25.45 -9.62
C THR A 36 7.51 -24.91 -8.20
N GLU A 37 7.86 -23.63 -8.05
CA GLU A 37 8.00 -22.98 -6.77
C GLU A 37 6.83 -22.04 -6.53
N ALA A 38 6.16 -22.20 -5.38
CA ALA A 38 5.19 -21.24 -4.92
C ALA A 38 5.87 -19.86 -4.83
N PRO A 39 5.20 -18.77 -5.25
CA PRO A 39 5.79 -17.45 -5.20
C PRO A 39 6.31 -17.16 -3.79
N ASP A 40 7.51 -16.58 -3.70
CA ASP A 40 8.11 -16.20 -2.43
C ASP A 40 7.12 -15.32 -1.66
N THR A 41 6.77 -15.77 -0.45
CA THR A 41 5.90 -15.03 0.47
C THR A 41 6.36 -13.61 0.74
N SER A 42 7.67 -13.32 0.59
CA SER A 42 8.21 -11.96 0.70
C SER A 42 7.77 -11.06 -0.47
N GLU A 43 7.69 -11.59 -1.69
CA GLU A 43 7.18 -10.87 -2.87
C GLU A 43 5.66 -10.72 -2.87
N ILE A 44 4.92 -11.71 -2.33
CA ILE A 44 3.46 -11.57 -2.14
C ILE A 44 3.15 -10.51 -1.09
N SER A 45 4.01 -10.37 -0.07
CA SER A 45 3.90 -9.34 0.97
C SER A 45 4.12 -7.94 0.40
N THR A 46 5.11 -7.74 -0.48
CA THR A 46 5.33 -6.45 -1.15
C THR A 46 4.22 -6.10 -2.14
N LEU A 47 3.67 -7.08 -2.86
CA LEU A 47 2.50 -6.91 -3.76
C LEU A 47 1.22 -6.47 -3.03
N ARG A 48 1.16 -6.57 -1.70
CA ARG A 48 0.00 -6.17 -0.89
C ARG A 48 0.18 -4.89 -0.10
N LEU A 49 1.36 -4.27 -0.12
CA LEU A 49 1.62 -3.07 0.68
C LEU A 49 0.64 -1.96 0.32
N GLY A 50 -0.11 -1.47 1.32
CA GLY A 50 -1.07 -0.39 1.09
C GLY A 50 -2.31 -0.81 0.29
N MET A 51 -2.51 -2.11 0.05
CA MET A 51 -3.75 -2.66 -0.51
C MET A 51 -4.86 -2.59 0.55
N ILE A 52 -5.41 -1.39 0.71
CA ILE A 52 -6.56 -1.10 1.55
C ILE A 52 -7.78 -0.96 0.65
N ASP A 53 -8.84 -1.68 1.00
CA ASP A 53 -10.17 -1.51 0.44
C ASP A 53 -11.19 -1.20 1.54
N ASP A 54 -12.43 -0.94 1.13
CA ASP A 54 -13.51 -0.60 2.03
C ASP A 54 -13.84 -1.71 3.05
N GLU A 55 -13.65 -2.97 2.68
CA GLU A 55 -13.90 -4.12 3.55
C GLU A 55 -12.82 -4.22 4.62
N ARG A 56 -11.55 -4.12 4.23
CA ARG A 56 -10.41 -4.06 5.14
C ARG A 56 -10.56 -2.92 6.14
N ILE A 57 -10.96 -1.72 5.70
CA ILE A 57 -11.21 -0.58 6.62
C ILE A 57 -12.31 -0.90 7.64
N ARG A 58 -13.42 -1.51 7.22
CA ARG A 58 -14.54 -1.85 8.14
C ARG A 58 -14.15 -2.92 9.15
N ASN A 59 -13.29 -3.85 8.75
CA ASN A 59 -12.90 -5.00 9.56
C ASN A 59 -11.61 -4.77 10.36
N ALA A 60 -10.87 -3.68 10.12
CA ALA A 60 -9.54 -3.42 10.67
C ALA A 60 -9.47 -3.56 12.19
N ALA A 61 -10.43 -2.99 12.94
CA ALA A 61 -10.43 -3.08 14.40
C ALA A 61 -10.45 -4.53 14.92
N ARG A 62 -11.10 -5.44 14.18
CA ARG A 62 -11.19 -6.86 14.54
C ARG A 62 -9.98 -7.65 14.03
N ASP A 63 -9.63 -7.47 12.77
CA ASP A 63 -8.69 -8.36 12.06
C ASP A 63 -7.25 -7.86 12.14
N GLU A 64 -7.05 -6.55 12.30
CA GLU A 64 -5.75 -5.87 12.29
C GLU A 64 -5.72 -4.72 13.33
N PRO A 65 -5.96 -4.98 14.63
CA PRO A 65 -6.12 -3.92 15.66
C PRO A 65 -4.89 -3.01 15.83
N GLY A 66 -3.73 -3.44 15.34
CA GLY A 66 -2.50 -2.65 15.32
C GLY A 66 -2.36 -1.68 14.14
N ALA A 67 -3.25 -1.76 13.14
CA ALA A 67 -3.19 -0.92 11.96
C ALA A 67 -3.97 0.39 12.15
N TRP A 68 -3.52 1.46 11.50
CA TRP A 68 -4.22 2.75 11.44
C TRP A 68 -4.43 3.11 9.96
N LEU A 69 -5.46 2.52 9.35
CA LEU A 69 -5.63 2.51 7.89
C LEU A 69 -6.17 3.82 7.30
N THR A 70 -6.88 4.61 8.09
CA THR A 70 -7.47 5.89 7.64
C THR A 70 -7.20 6.98 8.65
N PHE A 71 -7.26 8.24 8.23
CA PHE A 71 -6.96 9.39 9.10
C PHE A 71 -7.73 9.38 10.44
N GLY A 72 -8.95 8.86 10.47
CA GLY A 72 -9.78 8.79 11.69
C GLY A 72 -9.83 7.43 12.39
N HIS A 73 -9.00 6.45 12.00
CA HIS A 73 -9.11 5.04 12.43
C HIS A 73 -10.50 4.44 12.15
N GLY A 74 -10.82 4.27 10.86
CA GLY A 74 -12.13 3.82 10.37
C GLY A 74 -12.95 4.94 9.72
N PHE A 75 -14.14 4.58 9.21
CA PHE A 75 -15.04 5.55 8.56
C PHE A 75 -15.80 6.44 9.55
N GLU A 76 -15.98 5.98 10.78
CA GLU A 76 -16.68 6.72 11.85
C GLU A 76 -15.80 7.81 12.48
N GLU A 77 -14.51 7.83 12.16
CA GLU A 77 -13.52 8.80 12.64
C GLU A 77 -13.41 8.94 14.17
N GLN A 78 -13.70 7.87 14.91
CA GLN A 78 -13.69 7.89 16.37
C GLN A 78 -12.29 8.03 16.97
N ARG A 79 -11.23 7.71 16.20
CA ARG A 79 -9.82 7.72 16.66
C ARG A 79 -9.62 6.90 17.93
N PHE A 80 -10.37 5.81 18.07
CA PHE A 80 -10.32 4.89 19.20
C PHE A 80 -9.60 3.61 18.78
N SER A 81 -8.65 3.14 19.59
CA SER A 81 -7.93 1.89 19.38
C SER A 81 -8.22 0.93 20.53
N ASP A 82 -8.50 -0.33 20.20
CA ASP A 82 -8.74 -1.41 21.18
C ASP A 82 -7.43 -1.94 21.82
N LEU A 83 -6.26 -1.46 21.39
CA LEU A 83 -4.98 -1.87 21.96
C LEU A 83 -4.86 -1.41 23.42
N ALA A 84 -4.53 -2.36 24.31
CA ALA A 84 -4.48 -2.12 25.75
C ALA A 84 -3.13 -2.46 26.41
N GLN A 85 -2.09 -2.76 25.61
CA GLN A 85 -0.74 -3.04 26.15
C GLN A 85 -0.21 -1.85 26.96
N ILE A 86 -0.39 -0.64 26.44
CA ILE A 86 -0.14 0.60 27.18
C ILE A 86 -1.47 1.01 27.82
N ASN A 87 -1.49 1.09 29.15
CA ASN A 87 -2.66 1.41 29.94
C ASN A 87 -2.27 2.20 31.19
N GLN A 88 -3.22 2.44 32.10
CA GLN A 88 -2.99 3.26 33.31
C GLN A 88 -1.89 2.71 34.21
N ASP A 89 -1.65 1.40 34.18
CA ASP A 89 -0.65 0.73 35.02
C ASP A 89 0.74 0.69 34.37
N THR A 90 0.82 0.74 33.03
CA THR A 90 2.08 0.55 32.27
C THR A 90 2.60 1.82 31.58
N VAL A 91 1.81 2.90 31.53
CA VAL A 91 2.20 4.15 30.83
C VAL A 91 3.44 4.84 31.41
N ASN A 92 3.75 4.59 32.68
CA ASN A 92 4.95 5.10 33.35
C ASN A 92 6.26 4.44 32.86
N GLU A 93 6.19 3.31 32.16
CA GLU A 93 7.33 2.61 31.57
C GLU A 93 7.61 3.07 30.13
N LEU A 94 6.78 3.98 29.58
CA LEU A 94 6.88 4.41 28.20
C LEU A 94 8.18 5.18 27.95
N GLY A 95 8.85 4.84 26.85
CA GLY A 95 10.07 5.49 26.41
C GLY A 95 10.08 5.73 24.90
N ILE A 96 10.94 6.65 24.46
CA ILE A 96 11.16 6.90 23.04
C ILE A 96 11.83 5.66 22.42
N ARG A 97 11.19 5.10 21.39
CA ARG A 97 11.76 3.96 20.64
C ARG A 97 12.70 4.41 19.53
N TRP A 98 12.32 5.44 18.79
CA TRP A 98 13.07 6.07 17.71
C TRP A 98 12.56 7.49 17.48
N THR A 99 13.37 8.31 16.79
CA THR A 99 12.99 9.65 16.32
C THR A 99 13.42 9.82 14.87
N LYS A 100 12.72 10.68 14.13
CA LYS A 100 13.09 11.09 12.77
C LYS A 100 13.05 12.60 12.67
N ASP A 101 14.13 13.20 12.21
CA ASP A 101 14.16 14.60 11.85
C ASP A 101 13.42 14.80 10.52
N LEU A 102 12.53 15.79 10.49
CA LEU A 102 11.72 16.13 9.32
C LEU A 102 12.25 17.36 8.56
N ASP A 103 13.39 17.90 8.99
CA ASP A 103 14.06 19.05 8.40
C ASP A 103 13.12 20.26 8.25
N THR A 104 12.35 20.53 9.30
CA THR A 104 11.41 21.65 9.34
C THR A 104 11.31 22.27 10.71
N VAL A 105 11.09 23.58 10.74
CA VAL A 105 10.82 24.37 11.95
C VAL A 105 9.36 24.79 12.04
N HIS A 106 8.53 24.37 11.08
CA HIS A 106 7.12 24.71 10.99
C HIS A 106 6.25 23.64 11.66
N ALA A 107 4.98 23.98 11.92
CA ALA A 107 4.04 23.06 12.56
C ALA A 107 3.78 21.81 11.69
N VAL A 108 3.72 20.65 12.36
CA VAL A 108 3.41 19.35 11.74
C VAL A 108 2.06 18.89 12.27
N GLU A 109 1.05 18.86 11.39
CA GLU A 109 -0.34 18.51 11.74
C GLU A 109 -0.75 17.09 11.28
N ALA A 110 0.18 16.33 10.69
CA ALA A 110 -0.14 15.06 10.07
C ALA A 110 -0.60 14.02 11.09
N THR A 111 -1.68 13.30 10.77
CA THR A 111 -1.95 11.99 11.40
C THR A 111 -1.25 10.90 10.59
N PRO A 112 -0.25 10.21 11.14
CA PRO A 112 0.38 9.08 10.44
C PRO A 112 -0.60 7.93 10.24
N LEU A 113 -0.47 7.23 9.11
CA LEU A 113 -1.16 5.97 8.84
C LEU A 113 -0.16 4.82 8.97
N VAL A 114 -0.55 3.76 9.66
CA VAL A 114 0.29 2.56 9.81
C VAL A 114 -0.39 1.40 9.10
N VAL A 115 0.23 0.93 8.03
CA VAL A 115 -0.33 -0.06 7.11
C VAL A 115 0.77 -1.06 6.78
N ASP A 116 0.53 -2.35 7.04
CA ASP A 116 1.46 -3.43 6.68
C ASP A 116 2.89 -3.23 7.23
N GLY A 117 3.01 -2.65 8.44
CA GLY A 117 4.29 -2.36 9.08
C GLY A 117 4.99 -1.08 8.59
N VAL A 118 4.41 -0.37 7.63
CA VAL A 118 4.91 0.90 7.10
C VAL A 118 4.09 2.06 7.66
N MET A 119 4.79 3.09 8.13
CA MET A 119 4.18 4.34 8.57
C MET A 119 4.28 5.39 7.47
N TYR A 120 3.14 5.87 7.01
CA TYR A 120 2.99 6.90 5.98
C TYR A 120 2.53 8.20 6.62
N PHE A 121 3.22 9.30 6.34
CA PHE A 121 2.82 10.62 6.86
C PHE A 121 3.38 11.74 5.97
N THR A 122 2.97 12.98 6.28
CA THR A 122 3.46 14.18 5.59
C THR A 122 4.16 15.12 6.57
N SER A 123 5.14 15.86 6.09
CA SER A 123 5.69 17.05 6.74
C SER A 123 5.11 18.32 6.10
N THR A 124 5.73 19.46 6.40
CA THR A 124 5.43 20.76 5.78
C THR A 124 5.69 20.75 4.28
N TRP A 125 5.08 21.68 3.55
CA TRP A 125 5.10 21.70 2.08
C TRP A 125 4.59 20.41 1.42
N ASN A 126 3.88 19.57 2.19
CA ASN A 126 3.32 18.29 1.77
C ASN A 126 4.36 17.24 1.36
N VAL A 127 5.62 17.36 1.82
CA VAL A 127 6.61 16.29 1.65
C VAL A 127 6.09 15.02 2.30
N ALA A 128 5.94 13.95 1.54
CA ALA A 128 5.42 12.66 2.00
C ALA A 128 6.57 11.69 2.31
N PHE A 129 6.37 10.87 3.34
CA PHE A 129 7.32 9.87 3.79
C PHE A 129 6.63 8.52 3.93
N ALA A 130 7.37 7.45 3.63
CA ALA A 130 7.14 6.12 4.17
C ALA A 130 8.36 5.68 4.97
N VAL A 131 8.13 5.17 6.17
CA VAL A 131 9.18 4.64 7.05
C VAL A 131 8.78 3.28 7.61
N ASP A 132 9.76 2.43 7.95
CA ASP A 132 9.48 1.23 8.74
C ASP A 132 9.01 1.66 10.14
N ALA A 133 7.81 1.25 10.54
CA ALA A 133 7.18 1.72 11.77
C ALA A 133 7.94 1.27 13.05
N ARG A 134 8.80 0.25 12.95
CA ARG A 134 9.51 -0.34 14.11
C ARG A 134 10.77 0.43 14.48
N ASN A 135 11.43 1.03 13.51
CA ASN A 135 12.73 1.68 13.69
C ASN A 135 12.84 3.10 13.10
N GLY A 136 11.89 3.53 12.28
CA GLY A 136 11.87 4.86 11.66
C GLY A 136 12.74 5.00 10.42
N ASP A 137 13.31 3.90 9.91
CA ASP A 137 14.14 3.92 8.70
C ASP A 137 13.31 4.36 7.50
N GLU A 138 13.85 5.31 6.72
CA GLU A 138 13.19 5.82 5.53
C GLU A 138 13.15 4.76 4.43
N ILE A 139 11.95 4.45 3.95
CA ILE A 139 11.73 3.57 2.79
C ILE A 139 11.74 4.44 1.53
N TRP A 140 10.96 5.52 1.54
CA TRP A 140 10.97 6.52 0.49
C TRP A 140 10.51 7.88 1.02
N ARG A 141 10.89 8.92 0.27
CA ARG A 141 10.43 10.31 0.45
C ARG A 141 10.02 10.87 -0.89
N TYR A 142 8.90 11.59 -0.91
CA TYR A 142 8.41 12.31 -2.08
C TYR A 142 8.21 13.78 -1.75
N ASP A 143 8.95 14.65 -2.44
CA ASP A 143 8.76 16.10 -2.37
C ASP A 143 7.91 16.54 -3.58
N PRO A 144 6.69 17.07 -3.38
CA PRO A 144 5.88 17.58 -4.48
C PRO A 144 6.43 18.88 -5.08
N GLU A 145 7.43 19.51 -4.48
CA GLU A 145 8.01 20.78 -4.92
C GLU A 145 6.98 21.92 -4.95
N VAL A 146 6.16 22.03 -3.89
CA VAL A 146 5.18 23.13 -3.77
C VAL A 146 5.91 24.47 -3.90
N PRO A 147 5.51 25.36 -4.83
CA PRO A 147 6.17 26.64 -5.01
C PRO A 147 6.15 27.47 -3.73
N GLY A 148 7.30 27.98 -3.31
CA GLY A 148 7.41 28.74 -2.05
C GLY A 148 6.46 29.96 -1.96
N LYS A 149 6.04 30.53 -3.10
CA LYS A 149 5.05 31.62 -3.14
C LYS A 149 3.70 31.22 -2.54
N THR A 150 3.32 29.96 -2.62
CA THR A 150 2.05 29.41 -2.09
C THR A 150 1.98 29.59 -0.57
N GLY A 151 3.12 29.67 0.12
CA GLY A 151 3.16 29.98 1.55
C GLY A 151 2.57 31.35 1.91
N ARG A 152 2.52 32.31 0.97
CA ARG A 152 1.83 33.60 1.17
C ARG A 152 0.32 33.50 1.04
N ASP A 153 -0.15 32.49 0.32
CA ASP A 153 -1.57 32.26 0.05
C ASP A 153 -2.24 31.43 1.16
N ALA A 154 -1.44 30.69 1.94
CA ALA A 154 -1.89 29.90 3.07
C ALA A 154 -2.09 30.78 4.33
N CYS A 155 -3.33 30.86 4.82
CA CYS A 155 -3.67 31.68 6.00
C CYS A 155 -2.96 31.27 7.29
N CYS A 156 -2.65 29.98 7.40
CA CYS A 156 -2.54 29.30 8.67
C CYS A 156 -1.31 28.38 8.70
N GLY A 157 -0.33 28.68 7.87
CA GLY A 157 0.91 27.92 7.74
C GLY A 157 0.93 26.95 6.56
N ILE A 158 2.14 26.51 6.24
CA ILE A 158 2.49 25.58 5.15
C ILE A 158 2.35 24.12 5.61
N ILE A 159 1.21 23.82 6.21
CA ILE A 159 0.95 22.58 6.94
C ILE A 159 0.21 21.55 6.07
N SER A 160 0.25 20.30 6.51
CA SER A 160 -0.51 19.19 5.94
C SER A 160 -1.07 18.33 7.06
N ARG A 161 -2.35 17.96 6.97
CA ARG A 161 -3.00 17.06 7.93
C ARG A 161 -2.77 15.59 7.64
N GLY A 162 -2.09 15.27 6.54
CA GLY A 162 -1.69 13.91 6.20
C GLY A 162 -2.11 13.50 4.81
N LEU A 163 -2.28 12.19 4.65
CA LEU A 163 -2.49 11.50 3.38
C LEU A 163 -3.55 10.41 3.54
N ALA A 164 -3.89 9.73 2.46
CA ALA A 164 -4.64 8.48 2.49
C ALA A 164 -3.84 7.36 1.83
N VAL A 165 -4.10 6.12 2.22
CA VAL A 165 -3.59 4.93 1.53
C VAL A 165 -4.79 4.07 1.11
N TYR A 166 -4.86 3.71 -0.17
CA TYR A 166 -5.98 2.94 -0.71
C TYR A 166 -5.60 2.26 -2.03
N MET A 167 -5.91 0.97 -2.17
CA MET A 167 -5.64 0.16 -3.37
C MET A 167 -4.19 0.27 -3.87
N GLY A 168 -3.22 0.14 -2.95
CA GLY A 168 -1.78 0.14 -3.27
C GLY A 168 -1.21 1.52 -3.58
N ARG A 169 -1.96 2.59 -3.28
CA ARG A 169 -1.56 3.96 -3.58
C ARG A 169 -1.64 4.85 -2.36
N VAL A 170 -0.74 5.82 -2.31
CA VAL A 170 -0.75 6.94 -1.36
C VAL A 170 -1.33 8.15 -2.07
N TYR A 171 -2.32 8.80 -1.46
CA TYR A 171 -2.97 9.99 -1.99
C TYR A 171 -2.59 11.20 -1.15
N LEU A 172 -2.07 12.21 -1.83
CA LEU A 172 -1.57 13.45 -1.25
C LEU A 172 -2.32 14.63 -1.87
N ALA A 173 -2.88 15.52 -1.05
CA ALA A 173 -3.35 16.81 -1.53
C ALA A 173 -2.35 17.89 -1.11
N THR A 174 -1.78 18.58 -2.08
CA THR A 174 -0.70 19.55 -1.86
C THR A 174 -1.24 20.95 -1.60
N LEU A 175 -0.45 21.78 -0.92
CA LEU A 175 -0.82 23.15 -0.56
C LEU A 175 -1.16 24.00 -1.78
N ASP A 176 -0.52 23.74 -2.92
CA ASP A 176 -0.79 24.40 -4.20
C ASP A 176 -1.96 23.77 -4.99
N GLY A 177 -2.77 22.91 -4.37
CA GLY A 177 -4.03 22.44 -4.90
C GLY A 177 -3.96 21.24 -5.85
N ARG A 178 -2.82 20.55 -5.93
CA ARG A 178 -2.72 19.30 -6.70
C ARG A 178 -3.21 18.14 -5.85
N LEU A 179 -3.87 17.19 -6.49
CA LEU A 179 -4.11 15.85 -5.95
C LEU A 179 -3.16 14.89 -6.66
N ILE A 180 -2.35 14.20 -5.87
CA ILE A 180 -1.28 13.32 -6.33
C ILE A 180 -1.57 11.91 -5.83
N ALA A 181 -1.36 10.91 -6.69
CA ALA A 181 -1.25 9.53 -6.28
C ALA A 181 0.17 9.01 -6.51
N LEU A 182 0.72 8.40 -5.47
CA LEU A 182 2.00 7.72 -5.48
C LEU A 182 1.78 6.22 -5.34
N ASP A 183 2.69 5.43 -5.90
CA ASP A 183 2.79 4.01 -5.63
C ASP A 183 3.21 3.81 -4.16
N ALA A 184 2.47 2.99 -3.40
CA ALA A 184 2.70 2.86 -1.96
C ALA A 184 4.06 2.23 -1.62
N VAL A 185 4.56 1.35 -2.48
CA VAL A 185 5.83 0.63 -2.28
C VAL A 185 7.03 1.53 -2.58
N SER A 186 7.02 2.20 -3.73
CA SER A 186 8.18 2.93 -4.24
C SER A 186 8.13 4.44 -3.99
N GLY A 187 6.97 5.00 -3.67
CA GLY A 187 6.77 6.45 -3.61
C GLY A 187 6.77 7.14 -4.98
N SER A 188 6.81 6.37 -6.07
CA SER A 188 6.84 6.92 -7.44
C SER A 188 5.51 7.55 -7.81
N LEU A 189 5.55 8.67 -8.53
CA LEU A 189 4.36 9.32 -9.06
C LEU A 189 3.60 8.40 -10.02
N VAL A 190 2.32 8.16 -9.74
CA VAL A 190 1.40 7.42 -10.63
C VAL A 190 0.60 8.39 -11.47
N TRP A 191 -0.01 9.40 -10.84
CA TRP A 191 -0.72 10.47 -11.52
C TRP A 191 -0.81 11.72 -10.65
N GLU A 192 -1.06 12.86 -11.29
CA GLU A 192 -1.29 14.15 -10.67
C GLU A 192 -2.42 14.89 -11.40
N VAL A 193 -3.25 15.60 -10.66
CA VAL A 193 -4.31 16.47 -11.21
C VAL A 193 -4.35 17.79 -10.46
N ASP A 194 -4.45 18.90 -11.21
CA ASP A 194 -4.78 20.21 -10.63
C ASP A 194 -6.27 20.27 -10.27
N THR A 195 -6.58 20.46 -8.99
CA THR A 195 -7.96 20.59 -8.52
C THR A 195 -8.47 22.03 -8.53
N ILE A 196 -7.57 23.02 -8.71
CA ILE A 196 -7.91 24.44 -8.75
C ILE A 196 -8.20 24.85 -10.19
N ILE A 197 -9.46 25.24 -10.44
CA ILE A 197 -9.92 25.71 -11.74
C ILE A 197 -9.65 27.21 -12.01
N ASP A 198 -9.40 28.00 -10.96
CA ASP A 198 -9.13 29.45 -11.04
C ASP A 198 -7.87 29.80 -10.23
N ARG A 199 -6.74 29.87 -10.93
CA ARG A 199 -5.42 30.20 -10.36
C ARG A 199 -5.22 31.70 -10.10
N ALA A 200 -6.20 32.56 -10.43
CA ALA A 200 -6.17 33.97 -10.05
C ALA A 200 -6.56 34.19 -8.57
N ARG A 201 -7.07 33.15 -7.91
CA ARG A 201 -7.44 33.17 -6.49
C ARG A 201 -6.44 32.37 -5.66
N ASN A 202 -6.34 32.76 -4.39
CA ASN A 202 -5.41 32.17 -3.42
C ASN A 202 -6.01 30.91 -2.76
N TYR A 203 -6.39 29.92 -3.57
CA TYR A 203 -6.86 28.63 -3.06
C TYR A 203 -5.68 27.77 -2.60
N THR A 204 -5.83 27.16 -1.42
CA THR A 204 -4.84 26.25 -0.83
C THR A 204 -5.52 25.02 -0.22
N ILE A 205 -4.81 23.89 -0.15
CA ILE A 205 -5.31 22.66 0.48
C ILE A 205 -4.40 22.24 1.63
N THR A 206 -5.01 22.02 2.79
CA THR A 206 -4.30 21.56 4.00
C THR A 206 -4.89 20.26 4.56
N GLY A 207 -6.05 19.83 4.06
CA GLY A 207 -6.76 18.65 4.53
C GLY A 207 -6.16 17.35 3.98
N ALA A 208 -6.23 16.28 4.78
CA ALA A 208 -5.90 14.93 4.33
C ALA A 208 -7.00 14.42 3.37
N PRO A 209 -6.66 13.82 2.21
CA PRO A 209 -7.62 13.15 1.36
C PRO A 209 -8.39 12.07 2.11
N ARG A 210 -9.65 11.86 1.71
CA ARG A 210 -10.48 10.75 2.20
C ARG A 210 -10.90 9.89 1.03
N VAL A 211 -10.74 8.58 1.18
CA VAL A 211 -11.07 7.61 0.14
C VAL A 211 -12.18 6.71 0.64
N ARG A 212 -13.17 6.49 -0.22
CA ARG A 212 -14.26 5.54 -0.04
C ARG A 212 -14.76 5.15 -1.43
N ARG A 213 -15.00 3.86 -1.65
CA ARG A 213 -15.66 3.42 -2.87
C ARG A 213 -17.19 3.51 -2.71
N ARG A 214 -17.86 4.00 -3.75
CA ARG A 214 -19.33 3.97 -3.84
C ARG A 214 -19.81 2.58 -4.23
#